data_AF-A0A833RH43-F1
#
_entry.id   AF-A0A833RH43-F1
#
_cell.length_a   1.000
_cell.length_b   1.000
_cell.length_c   1.000
_cell.angle_alpha   90.00
_cell.angle_beta   90.00
_cell.angle_gamma   90.00
#
_symmetry.space_group_name_H-M   'P 1'
#
loop_
_entity.id
_entity.type
_entity.pdbx_description
1 polymer ?
#
loop_
_entity_poly.entity_id
_entity_poly.type
_entity_poly.pdbx_seq_one_letter_code
_entity_poly.pdbx_strand_id
1 'polypeptide(L)'
;MDVDQQCVKPREIDLVTMRAQKATARRYEAATWLRKMGAAELPETPSEEEFKFFLKNGIVLCNVLNKIHPGAVSQVVEEPVGSTGPEEIAALCAYQHFENLRNFVVAVQDLGLPTFEPSDLQQEGTSLGVVNCILALKSYIEVNKQQRPLPPKSHGQSTPSVQGRQVMRKYSGLFRSSSLRDSNLEKNTISVDFSIKSTEMSGEAKPILFCSKKEGLKIKCASFEWQKKQIQDLKHCLQDLKNGVEHIGRQQFEDIARLGKNLHEVAKAASGYQKVLEENRKLYNQVMDLKGNIRVYCRVRPFLPGQSKDPSTIGLIEEGKITIVTSKNGKEGFKPFNFNKVFSASATQEEVFSDMQPLIRSVLDGYNICIFAYGQTGSGKTYTMSGPKEVTETSMGVNYRALNDLFYIIENRREIFSYEISVQMIEIYNEQVRDLLSKKIRNNPQNGLAVPYASVVTVQSTADVIELMKLGQGNRAVGATAMNDRSSRSHSCLTIHVKGKELTSGTIQRGCMHLIDLAGSERVEKSEARGERLKEAQHINKSLSALGDVIASLAQSSSHVPYRNSKLTQLLQGSLGGQAKTLMFVHISPEMNALGETLSTLNFAERVSSVELGAARANKESVEVKGLREEITSD
;
A
#
# COMPACT_ATOMS: atom_id res chain seq x y z
N MET A 1 48.79 -9.18 -33.65
CA MET A 1 48.08 -8.16 -34.41
C MET A 1 47.08 -8.89 -35.27
N ASP A 2 45.83 -8.95 -34.84
CA ASP A 2 44.69 -9.09 -35.76
C ASP A 2 43.46 -8.54 -35.05
N VAL A 3 42.87 -7.53 -35.69
CA VAL A 3 41.73 -6.76 -35.22
C VAL A 3 40.56 -7.21 -36.06
N ASP A 4 39.65 -8.01 -35.49
CA ASP A 4 38.40 -8.36 -36.13
C ASP A 4 37.45 -7.14 -36.11
N GLN A 5 37.45 -6.38 -37.20
CA GLN A 5 36.41 -5.41 -37.53
C GLN A 5 35.15 -6.14 -37.99
N GLN A 6 34.16 -6.24 -37.11
CA GLN A 6 32.80 -6.64 -37.48
C GLN A 6 32.17 -5.59 -38.41
N CYS A 7 31.99 -5.98 -39.66
CA CYS A 7 31.29 -5.23 -40.71
C CYS A 7 29.78 -5.22 -40.43
N VAL A 8 29.24 -4.09 -39.93
CA VAL A 8 27.80 -3.86 -39.72
C VAL A 8 27.13 -3.60 -41.09
N LYS A 9 26.00 -4.26 -41.35
CA LYS A 9 25.30 -4.20 -42.65
C LYS A 9 24.63 -2.83 -42.89
N PRO A 10 24.72 -2.23 -44.10
CA PRO A 10 24.19 -0.88 -44.40
C PRO A 10 22.70 -0.67 -44.09
N ARG A 11 21.85 -1.70 -44.26
CA ARG A 11 20.40 -1.60 -44.04
C ARG A 11 19.98 -1.46 -42.57
N GLU A 12 20.83 -1.91 -41.65
CA GLU A 12 20.56 -1.85 -40.21
C GLU A 12 20.85 -0.44 -39.66
N ILE A 13 21.86 0.22 -40.24
CA ILE A 13 22.21 1.63 -39.99
C ILE A 13 21.06 2.55 -40.44
N ASP A 14 20.45 2.28 -41.60
CA ASP A 14 19.32 3.07 -42.11
C ASP A 14 18.09 3.00 -41.20
N LEU A 15 17.74 1.81 -40.68
CA LEU A 15 16.58 1.63 -39.79
C LEU A 15 16.77 2.29 -38.41
N VAL A 16 17.99 2.22 -37.86
CA VAL A 16 18.34 2.87 -36.59
C VAL A 16 18.31 4.39 -36.75
N THR A 17 18.86 4.90 -37.85
CA THR A 17 18.85 6.33 -38.18
C THR A 17 17.42 6.86 -38.37
N MET A 18 16.57 6.12 -39.08
CA MET A 18 15.15 6.46 -39.25
C MET A 18 14.37 6.49 -37.92
N ARG A 19 14.64 5.54 -37.00
CA ARG A 19 14.00 5.53 -35.66
C ARG A 19 14.46 6.70 -34.80
N ALA A 20 15.75 7.03 -34.83
CA ALA A 20 16.30 8.18 -34.11
C ALA A 20 15.69 9.50 -34.63
N GLN A 21 15.62 9.67 -35.97
CA GLN A 21 14.97 10.84 -36.59
C GLN A 21 13.50 10.98 -36.18
N LYS A 22 12.74 9.87 -36.15
CA LYS A 22 11.34 9.88 -35.72
C LYS A 22 11.19 10.23 -34.24
N ALA A 23 12.06 9.73 -33.37
CA ALA A 23 12.05 10.07 -31.94
C ALA A 23 12.34 11.57 -31.73
N THR A 24 13.35 12.10 -32.42
CA THR A 24 13.69 13.52 -32.41
C THR A 24 12.53 14.40 -32.88
N ALA A 25 11.89 14.05 -34.00
CA ALA A 25 10.75 14.82 -34.52
C ALA A 25 9.58 14.88 -33.53
N ARG A 26 9.25 13.75 -32.87
CA ARG A 26 8.19 13.71 -31.86
C ARG A 26 8.54 14.50 -30.60
N ARG A 27 9.82 14.52 -30.20
CA ARG A 27 10.29 15.35 -29.08
C ARG A 27 10.13 16.83 -29.40
N TYR A 28 10.50 17.25 -30.61
CA TYR A 28 10.32 18.64 -31.06
C TYR A 28 8.84 19.01 -31.07
N GLU A 29 7.98 18.14 -31.58
CA GLU A 29 6.52 18.37 -31.56
C GLU A 29 5.98 18.56 -30.12
N ALA A 30 6.42 17.72 -29.18
CA ALA A 30 6.04 17.84 -27.78
C ALA A 30 6.56 19.16 -27.17
N ALA A 31 7.81 19.53 -27.43
CA ALA A 31 8.41 20.77 -26.93
C ALA A 31 7.68 22.02 -27.47
N THR A 32 7.42 22.07 -28.77
CA THR A 32 6.65 23.16 -29.40
C THR A 32 5.26 23.29 -28.78
N TRP A 33 4.61 22.17 -28.46
CA TRP A 33 3.28 22.20 -27.83
C TRP A 33 3.32 22.70 -26.38
N LEU A 34 4.28 22.25 -25.57
CA LEU A 34 4.47 22.74 -24.20
C LEU A 34 4.74 24.25 -24.17
N ARG A 35 5.55 24.77 -25.10
CA ARG A 35 5.80 26.20 -25.28
C ARG A 35 4.49 26.97 -25.50
N LYS A 36 3.60 26.47 -26.38
CA LYS A 36 2.26 27.06 -26.61
C LYS A 36 1.39 27.05 -25.36
N MET A 37 1.56 26.08 -24.48
CA MET A 37 0.81 25.96 -23.23
C MET A 37 1.39 26.81 -22.09
N GLY A 38 2.56 27.42 -22.23
CA GLY A 38 3.13 28.37 -21.26
C GLY A 38 4.57 28.07 -20.82
N ALA A 39 5.21 27.02 -21.35
CA ALA A 39 6.60 26.67 -21.06
C ALA A 39 7.58 27.43 -21.99
N ALA A 40 7.57 28.76 -21.96
CA ALA A 40 8.33 29.59 -22.91
C ALA A 40 9.87 29.39 -22.83
N GLU A 41 10.37 28.92 -21.69
CA GLU A 41 11.79 28.70 -21.41
C GLU A 41 12.35 27.40 -22.03
N LEU A 42 11.49 26.43 -22.37
CA LEU A 42 11.92 25.17 -23.00
C LEU A 42 12.31 25.41 -24.46
N PRO A 43 13.51 25.03 -24.95
CA PRO A 43 13.91 25.21 -26.35
C PRO A 43 12.94 24.61 -27.38
N GLU A 44 12.88 25.15 -28.60
CA GLU A 44 12.00 24.63 -29.67
C GLU A 44 12.52 23.29 -30.23
N THR A 45 13.83 23.11 -30.27
CA THR A 45 14.51 21.88 -30.71
C THR A 45 15.45 21.37 -29.62
N PRO A 46 14.94 20.89 -28.47
CA PRO A 46 15.78 20.49 -27.35
C PRO A 46 16.47 19.16 -27.63
N SER A 47 17.71 19.01 -27.14
CA SER A 47 18.35 17.70 -27.01
C SER A 47 17.54 16.79 -26.07
N GLU A 48 17.87 15.50 -26.01
CA GLU A 48 17.23 14.58 -25.07
C GLU A 48 17.48 15.00 -23.62
N GLU A 49 18.72 15.40 -23.33
CA GLU A 49 19.17 15.84 -22.01
C GLU A 49 18.51 17.16 -21.62
N GLU A 50 18.43 18.13 -22.54
CA GLU A 50 17.75 19.41 -22.29
C GLU A 50 16.26 19.18 -22.03
N PHE A 51 15.60 18.36 -22.85
CA PHE A 51 14.18 18.05 -22.68
C PHE A 51 13.89 17.39 -21.33
N LYS A 52 14.71 16.40 -20.93
CA LYS A 52 14.59 15.77 -19.61
C LYS A 52 14.87 16.76 -18.49
N PHE A 53 15.92 17.58 -18.62
CA PHE A 53 16.32 18.56 -17.61
C PHE A 53 15.22 19.57 -17.31
N PHE A 54 14.53 20.08 -18.33
CA PHE A 54 13.44 21.05 -18.16
C PHE A 54 12.18 20.45 -17.54
N LEU A 55 11.96 19.15 -17.68
CA LEU A 55 10.74 18.48 -17.20
C LEU A 55 10.95 17.73 -15.87
N LYS A 56 12.20 17.53 -15.44
CA LYS A 56 12.56 16.69 -14.28
C LYS A 56 11.91 17.10 -12.95
N ASN A 57 11.57 18.38 -12.78
CA ASN A 57 10.96 18.87 -11.54
C ASN A 57 9.43 18.82 -11.55
N GLY A 58 8.82 18.39 -12.66
CA GLY A 58 7.37 18.22 -12.81
C GLY A 58 6.54 19.51 -12.81
N ILE A 59 7.13 20.70 -12.56
CA ILE A 59 6.40 21.97 -12.45
C ILE A 59 5.75 22.33 -13.78
N VAL A 60 6.51 22.26 -14.88
CA VAL A 60 5.99 22.54 -16.23
C VAL A 60 4.81 21.63 -16.57
N LEU A 61 4.92 20.35 -16.24
CA LEU A 61 3.89 19.35 -16.53
C LEU A 61 2.62 19.62 -15.71
N CYS A 62 2.75 19.86 -14.41
CA CYS A 62 1.62 20.20 -13.54
C CYS A 62 0.92 21.49 -13.97
N ASN A 63 1.69 22.53 -14.31
CA ASN A 63 1.15 23.83 -14.74
C ASN A 63 0.41 23.72 -16.07
N VAL A 64 0.97 22.97 -17.03
CA VAL A 64 0.28 22.68 -18.30
C VAL A 64 -1.03 21.94 -18.03
N LEU A 65 -1.01 20.90 -17.19
CA LEU A 65 -2.22 20.13 -16.87
C LEU A 65 -3.29 20.96 -16.16
N ASN A 66 -2.92 21.77 -15.17
CA ASN A 66 -3.84 22.67 -14.49
C ASN A 66 -4.41 23.76 -15.40
N LYS A 67 -3.66 24.17 -16.43
CA LYS A 67 -4.17 25.10 -17.46
C LYS A 67 -5.19 24.44 -18.39
N ILE A 68 -5.10 23.13 -18.57
CA ILE A 68 -6.01 22.33 -19.41
C ILE A 68 -7.27 21.93 -18.64
N HIS A 69 -7.08 21.46 -17.41
CA HIS A 69 -8.10 20.97 -16.52
C HIS A 69 -7.87 21.60 -15.14
N PRO A 70 -8.47 22.77 -14.88
CA PRO A 70 -8.30 23.48 -13.62
C PRO A 70 -8.62 22.60 -12.41
N GLY A 71 -7.68 22.49 -11.47
CA GLY A 71 -7.82 21.66 -10.28
C GLY A 71 -7.43 20.18 -10.45
N ALA A 72 -6.89 19.78 -11.61
CA ALA A 72 -6.36 18.42 -11.81
C ALA A 72 -5.20 18.08 -10.84
N VAL A 73 -4.35 19.06 -10.53
CA VAL A 73 -3.27 18.95 -9.55
C VAL A 73 -3.54 19.98 -8.45
N SER A 74 -3.91 19.49 -7.25
CA SER A 74 -4.38 20.33 -6.14
C SER A 74 -3.30 21.24 -5.53
N GLN A 75 -2.02 20.85 -5.64
CA GLN A 75 -0.89 21.66 -5.17
C GLN A 75 0.34 21.36 -6.03
N VAL A 76 0.92 22.40 -6.64
CA VAL A 76 2.25 22.33 -7.28
C VAL A 76 3.24 22.85 -6.25
N VAL A 77 4.21 22.02 -5.86
CA VAL A 77 5.24 22.41 -4.91
C VAL A 77 6.23 23.32 -5.65
N GLU A 78 6.37 24.58 -5.22
CA GLU A 78 7.31 25.59 -5.76
C GLU A 78 8.57 25.71 -4.88
N GLU A 79 9.68 26.18 -5.47
CA GLU A 79 10.99 26.22 -4.77
C GLU A 79 10.91 27.04 -3.47
N PRO A 80 11.48 26.56 -2.35
CA PRO A 80 11.49 27.31 -1.11
C PRO A 80 12.40 28.54 -1.24
N VAL A 81 11.82 29.74 -1.11
CA VAL A 81 12.55 31.00 -1.05
C VAL A 81 13.07 31.21 0.38
N GLY A 82 14.33 30.83 0.65
CA GLY A 82 14.96 31.14 1.95
C GLY A 82 16.16 30.28 2.34
N SER A 83 17.16 30.94 2.94
CA SER A 83 18.48 30.44 3.34
C SER A 83 18.46 29.11 4.12
N THR A 84 18.84 28.03 3.45
CA THR A 84 19.15 26.70 4.02
C THR A 84 20.47 26.19 3.42
N GLY A 85 21.14 25.25 4.11
CA GLY A 85 22.44 24.73 3.68
C GLY A 85 22.36 23.90 2.39
N PRO A 86 23.49 23.70 1.67
CA PRO A 86 23.51 23.05 0.36
C PRO A 86 22.99 21.59 0.35
N GLU A 87 23.09 20.85 1.45
CA GLU A 87 22.59 19.47 1.56
C GLU A 87 21.07 19.41 1.80
N GLU A 88 20.51 20.33 2.59
CA GLU A 88 19.05 20.43 2.81
C GLU A 88 18.32 20.92 1.57
N ILE A 89 18.92 21.85 0.82
CA ILE A 89 18.41 22.29 -0.49
C ILE A 89 18.34 21.11 -1.46
N ALA A 90 19.37 20.26 -1.53
CA ALA A 90 19.37 19.10 -2.42
C ALA A 90 18.27 18.09 -2.06
N ALA A 91 18.04 17.84 -0.77
CA ALA A 91 16.99 16.95 -0.30
C ALA A 91 15.58 17.51 -0.56
N LEU A 92 15.37 18.82 -0.33
CA LEU A 92 14.12 19.51 -0.62
C LEU A 92 13.82 19.54 -2.13
N CYS A 93 14.81 19.82 -2.97
CA CYS A 93 14.68 19.76 -4.42
C CYS A 93 14.36 18.34 -4.91
N ALA A 94 14.99 17.30 -4.35
CA ALA A 94 14.71 15.91 -4.71
C ALA A 94 13.29 15.47 -4.30
N TYR A 95 12.83 15.87 -3.11
CA TYR A 95 11.45 15.64 -2.65
C TYR A 95 10.45 16.32 -3.59
N GLN A 96 10.70 17.59 -3.93
CA GLN A 96 9.85 18.38 -4.81
C GLN A 96 9.77 17.83 -6.24
N HIS A 97 10.90 17.36 -6.80
CA HIS A 97 10.91 16.68 -8.09
C HIS A 97 9.98 15.46 -8.10
N PHE A 98 10.04 14.65 -7.03
CA PHE A 98 9.25 13.43 -6.92
C PHE A 98 7.76 13.71 -6.74
N GLU A 99 7.39 14.65 -5.88
CA GLU A 99 5.99 14.97 -5.60
C GLU A 99 5.26 15.55 -6.82
N ASN A 100 5.83 16.52 -7.51
CA ASN A 100 5.19 17.13 -8.68
C ASN A 100 5.01 16.12 -9.82
N LEU A 101 6.03 15.28 -10.09
CA LEU A 101 5.92 14.22 -11.10
C LEU A 101 4.85 13.20 -10.72
N ARG A 102 4.80 12.77 -9.45
CA ARG A 102 3.76 11.86 -8.95
C ARG A 102 2.37 12.44 -9.13
N ASN A 103 2.17 13.70 -8.72
CA ASN A 103 0.89 14.38 -8.81
C ASN A 103 0.41 14.51 -10.26
N PHE A 104 1.32 14.87 -11.18
CA PHE A 104 1.01 14.90 -12.62
C PHE A 104 0.61 13.52 -13.15
N VAL A 105 1.38 12.47 -12.84
CA VAL A 105 1.12 11.11 -13.34
C VAL A 105 -0.23 10.59 -12.86
N VAL A 106 -0.57 10.79 -11.59
CA VAL A 106 -1.88 10.41 -11.02
C VAL A 106 -3.01 11.15 -11.76
N ALA A 107 -2.89 12.46 -11.94
CA ALA A 107 -3.90 13.25 -12.61
C ALA A 107 -4.08 12.88 -14.10
N VAL A 108 -3.01 12.51 -14.81
CA VAL A 108 -3.10 12.01 -16.20
C VAL A 108 -3.70 10.61 -16.26
N GLN A 109 -3.42 9.76 -15.27
CA GLN A 109 -4.00 8.43 -15.14
C GLN A 109 -5.52 8.50 -14.93
N ASP A 110 -6.00 9.45 -14.12
CA ASP A 110 -7.44 9.70 -13.92
C ASP A 110 -8.15 10.16 -15.20
N LEU A 111 -7.42 10.78 -16.13
CA LEU A 111 -7.91 11.12 -17.48
C LEU A 111 -7.87 9.93 -18.46
N GLY A 112 -7.37 8.75 -18.04
CA GLY A 112 -7.27 7.55 -18.88
C GLY A 112 -6.21 7.64 -19.98
N LEU A 113 -5.22 8.53 -19.83
CA LEU A 113 -4.16 8.78 -20.81
C LEU A 113 -2.89 7.98 -20.49
N PRO A 114 -2.01 7.71 -21.49
CA PRO A 114 -0.75 7.01 -21.25
C PRO A 114 0.17 7.85 -20.33
N THR A 115 0.76 7.19 -19.33
CA THR A 115 1.66 7.78 -18.34
C THR A 115 3.13 7.39 -18.60
N PHE A 116 4.03 7.88 -17.75
CA PHE A 116 5.47 7.59 -17.78
C PHE A 116 6.00 7.41 -16.34
N GLU A 117 7.21 6.85 -16.19
CA GLU A 117 7.83 6.70 -14.87
C GLU A 117 8.81 7.85 -14.58
N PRO A 118 8.95 8.34 -13.33
CA PRO A 118 9.93 9.38 -13.00
C PRO A 118 11.38 9.05 -13.39
N SER A 119 11.73 7.76 -13.49
CA SER A 119 13.00 7.25 -14.01
C SER A 119 13.27 7.64 -15.47
N ASP A 120 12.23 7.85 -16.29
CA ASP A 120 12.34 8.27 -17.70
C ASP A 120 12.98 9.67 -17.86
N LEU A 121 12.90 10.50 -16.81
CA LEU A 121 13.48 11.85 -16.76
C LEU A 121 14.87 11.88 -16.10
N GLN A 122 15.39 10.75 -15.62
CA GLN A 122 16.74 10.65 -15.06
C GLN A 122 17.82 10.60 -16.16
N GLN A 123 19.09 10.73 -15.75
CA GLN A 123 20.23 10.83 -16.68
C GLN A 123 20.28 9.67 -17.69
N GLU A 124 19.99 8.44 -17.25
CA GLU A 124 19.99 7.22 -18.08
C GLU A 124 18.62 6.86 -18.70
N GLY A 125 17.54 7.58 -18.33
CA GLY A 125 16.19 7.32 -18.82
C GLY A 125 15.93 7.79 -20.26
N THR A 126 14.98 7.17 -20.96
CA THR A 126 14.53 7.61 -22.28
C THR A 126 13.33 8.54 -22.18
N SER A 127 13.39 9.66 -22.91
CA SER A 127 12.27 10.63 -22.97
C SER A 127 11.02 10.11 -23.70
N LEU A 128 11.03 8.89 -24.24
CA LEU A 128 9.96 8.35 -25.08
C LEU A 128 8.60 8.27 -24.37
N GLY A 129 8.56 7.79 -23.12
CA GLY A 129 7.34 7.71 -22.32
C GLY A 129 6.73 9.09 -22.09
N VAL A 130 7.58 10.04 -21.70
CA VAL A 130 7.24 11.45 -21.47
C VAL A 130 6.68 12.10 -22.74
N VAL A 131 7.34 11.91 -23.89
CA VAL A 131 6.90 12.43 -25.18
C VAL A 131 5.55 11.84 -25.59
N ASN A 132 5.33 10.53 -25.39
CA ASN A 132 4.04 9.89 -25.69
C ASN A 132 2.90 10.43 -24.81
N CYS A 133 3.15 10.61 -23.52
CA CYS A 133 2.18 11.19 -22.58
C CYS A 133 1.78 12.61 -23.00
N ILE A 134 2.75 13.47 -23.31
CA ILE A 134 2.52 14.87 -23.70
C ILE A 134 1.75 14.98 -25.01
N LEU A 135 2.10 14.17 -26.01
CA LEU A 135 1.39 14.13 -27.29
C LEU A 135 -0.03 13.55 -27.14
N ALA A 136 -0.25 12.58 -26.26
CA ALA A 136 -1.59 12.09 -25.96
C ALA A 136 -2.45 13.16 -25.27
N LEU A 137 -1.87 13.93 -24.35
CA LEU A 137 -2.53 15.06 -23.71
C LEU A 137 -2.91 16.15 -24.73
N LYS A 138 -2.02 16.45 -25.68
CA LYS A 138 -2.31 17.33 -26.83
C LYS A 138 -3.52 16.84 -27.62
N SER A 139 -3.52 15.56 -28.03
CA SER A 139 -4.63 14.98 -28.80
C SER A 139 -5.96 14.99 -28.01
N TYR A 140 -5.92 14.69 -26.71
CA TYR A 140 -7.09 14.74 -25.84
C TYR A 140 -7.76 16.13 -25.84
N ILE A 141 -6.97 17.20 -25.82
CA ILE A 141 -7.47 18.57 -25.84
C ILE A 141 -8.02 18.96 -27.20
N GLU A 142 -7.36 18.54 -28.28
CA GLU A 142 -7.84 18.80 -29.64
C GLU A 142 -9.21 18.18 -29.87
N VAL A 143 -9.44 16.97 -29.32
CA VAL A 143 -10.75 16.29 -29.34
C VAL A 143 -11.76 17.02 -28.45
N ASN A 144 -11.39 17.41 -27.23
CA ASN A 144 -12.31 18.08 -26.31
C ASN A 144 -12.65 19.54 -26.71
N LYS A 145 -11.77 20.24 -27.44
CA LYS A 145 -12.08 21.59 -27.97
C LYS A 145 -13.13 21.57 -29.09
N GLN A 146 -13.34 20.43 -29.75
CA GLN A 146 -14.39 20.25 -30.75
C GLN A 146 -15.77 19.98 -30.11
N GLN A 147 -15.83 19.72 -28.80
CA GLN A 147 -17.06 19.54 -28.04
C GLN A 147 -17.22 20.65 -27.00
N ARG A 148 -18.01 21.70 -27.31
CA ARG A 148 -18.53 22.67 -26.33
C ARG A 148 -20.08 22.65 -26.34
N PRO A 149 -20.73 23.08 -25.23
CA PRO A 149 -21.70 22.25 -24.50
C PRO A 149 -23.17 22.62 -24.75
N LEU A 150 -24.08 21.67 -24.52
CA LEU A 150 -25.53 21.89 -24.39
C LEU A 150 -25.93 22.16 -22.92
N PRO A 151 -27.00 22.91 -22.66
CA PRO A 151 -27.34 23.45 -21.33
C PRO A 151 -27.92 22.37 -20.39
N PRO A 152 -27.95 22.62 -19.06
CA PRO A 152 -28.37 21.63 -18.09
C PRO A 152 -29.90 21.43 -18.16
N LYS A 153 -30.35 20.18 -18.18
CA LYS A 153 -31.76 19.83 -17.95
C LYS A 153 -31.94 19.19 -16.58
N SER A 154 -32.98 19.69 -15.94
CA SER A 154 -33.51 19.48 -14.60
C SER A 154 -34.10 18.08 -14.37
N HIS A 155 -34.31 17.78 -13.08
CA HIS A 155 -34.95 16.62 -12.48
C HIS A 155 -36.19 16.05 -13.20
N GLY A 156 -36.34 14.73 -13.13
CA GLY A 156 -37.61 14.00 -13.35
C GLY A 156 -37.41 12.49 -13.40
N GLN A 157 -38.05 11.78 -12.46
CA GLN A 157 -37.91 10.35 -12.12
C GLN A 157 -38.38 9.35 -13.21
N SER A 158 -37.75 8.17 -13.26
CA SER A 158 -38.37 6.85 -13.00
C SER A 158 -37.40 5.69 -13.32
N THR A 159 -37.24 4.74 -12.38
CA THR A 159 -36.43 3.50 -12.48
C THR A 159 -37.19 2.40 -13.25
N PRO A 160 -36.52 1.31 -13.71
CA PRO A 160 -36.29 0.16 -12.83
C PRO A 160 -34.92 -0.52 -12.97
N SER A 161 -34.58 -1.27 -11.93
CA SER A 161 -33.47 -2.19 -11.78
C SER A 161 -33.29 -3.18 -12.95
N VAL A 162 -32.07 -3.29 -13.48
CA VAL A 162 -31.57 -4.50 -14.16
C VAL A 162 -30.14 -4.77 -13.71
N GLN A 163 -29.94 -6.01 -13.26
CA GLN A 163 -28.67 -6.61 -12.85
C GLN A 163 -27.54 -6.35 -13.86
N GLY A 164 -26.52 -5.62 -13.42
CA GLY A 164 -25.25 -5.53 -14.14
C GLY A 164 -24.50 -6.85 -14.04
N ARG A 165 -24.55 -7.65 -15.12
CA ARG A 165 -23.68 -8.82 -15.31
C ARG A 165 -22.22 -8.36 -15.25
N GLN A 166 -21.50 -8.86 -14.24
CA GLN A 166 -20.06 -9.04 -14.31
C GLN A 166 -19.71 -9.85 -15.57
N VAL A 167 -18.96 -9.25 -16.49
CA VAL A 167 -18.12 -10.03 -17.40
C VAL A 167 -16.74 -10.07 -16.78
N MET A 168 -16.53 -11.05 -15.90
CA MET A 168 -15.21 -11.62 -15.69
C MET A 168 -14.79 -12.33 -16.98
N ARG A 169 -13.67 -11.91 -17.59
CA ARG A 169 -12.85 -12.83 -18.38
C ARG A 169 -11.60 -13.16 -17.57
N LYS A 170 -11.73 -14.26 -16.82
CA LYS A 170 -10.61 -15.10 -16.38
C LYS A 170 -9.89 -15.62 -17.62
N TYR A 171 -8.59 -15.37 -17.72
CA TYR A 171 -7.67 -16.22 -18.46
C TYR A 171 -6.81 -16.96 -17.43
N SER A 172 -7.19 -18.20 -17.12
CA SER A 172 -6.27 -19.20 -16.57
C SER A 172 -6.81 -20.61 -16.81
N GLY A 173 -5.94 -21.47 -17.34
CA GLY A 173 -6.17 -22.89 -17.62
C GLY A 173 -6.27 -23.18 -19.12
N LEU A 174 -5.50 -24.08 -19.73
CA LEU A 174 -4.52 -25.04 -19.25
C LEU A 174 -3.53 -25.29 -20.40
N PHE A 175 -2.22 -25.21 -20.14
CA PHE A 175 -1.27 -26.09 -20.79
C PHE A 175 -1.38 -27.45 -20.09
N ARG A 176 -1.81 -28.48 -20.83
CA ARG A 176 -1.42 -29.87 -20.56
C ARG A 176 -1.03 -30.50 -21.89
N SER A 177 0.23 -30.88 -21.94
CA SER A 177 0.90 -31.65 -22.98
C SER A 177 0.16 -32.93 -23.35
N SER A 178 0.10 -33.26 -24.63
CA SER A 178 0.77 -34.46 -25.20
C SER A 178 0.23 -34.82 -26.59
N SER A 179 1.11 -35.47 -27.35
CA SER A 179 0.80 -36.43 -28.43
C SER A 179 0.45 -35.86 -29.81
N LEU A 180 1.51 -35.73 -30.61
CA LEU A 180 1.52 -36.07 -32.05
C LEU A 180 0.51 -37.19 -32.37
N ARG A 181 -0.34 -36.95 -33.36
CA ARG A 181 -0.84 -38.00 -34.26
C ARG A 181 -1.33 -37.38 -35.56
N ASP A 182 -0.73 -37.84 -36.65
CA ASP A 182 -1.16 -37.62 -38.02
C ASP A 182 -2.64 -37.97 -38.21
N SER A 183 -3.37 -37.12 -38.93
CA SER A 183 -4.48 -37.58 -39.77
C SER A 183 -4.87 -36.52 -40.80
N ASN A 184 -4.96 -36.99 -42.04
CA ASN A 184 -5.35 -36.35 -43.29
C ASN A 184 -6.75 -35.69 -43.30
N LEU A 185 -7.04 -35.07 -44.46
CA LEU A 185 -8.31 -34.52 -45.00
C LEU A 185 -8.60 -33.06 -44.61
N GLU A 186 -8.95 -32.14 -45.50
CA GLU A 186 -9.47 -32.26 -46.87
C GLU A 186 -9.29 -30.92 -47.60
N LYS A 187 -8.87 -30.94 -48.88
CA LYS A 187 -8.78 -29.74 -49.73
C LYS A 187 -10.16 -29.45 -50.31
N ASN A 188 -10.85 -28.43 -49.77
CA ASN A 188 -12.04 -27.89 -50.42
C ASN A 188 -11.65 -27.17 -51.72
N THR A 189 -11.88 -27.85 -52.84
CA THR A 189 -11.80 -27.29 -54.19
C THR A 189 -13.19 -26.78 -54.54
N ILE A 190 -13.32 -25.47 -54.80
CA ILE A 190 -14.57 -24.86 -55.26
C ILE A 190 -14.77 -25.24 -56.74
N SER A 191 -15.77 -26.07 -57.01
CA SER A 191 -16.24 -26.36 -58.37
C SER A 191 -17.23 -25.28 -58.81
N VAL A 192 -16.99 -24.65 -59.97
CA VAL A 192 -17.97 -23.77 -60.63
C VAL A 192 -18.41 -24.47 -61.92
N ASP A 193 -19.69 -24.81 -61.98
CA ASP A 193 -20.32 -25.55 -63.06
C ASP A 193 -21.00 -24.57 -64.04
N PHE A 194 -20.83 -24.74 -65.35
CA PHE A 194 -21.51 -23.91 -66.36
C PHE A 194 -22.16 -24.79 -67.43
N SER A 195 -23.48 -24.93 -67.33
CA SER A 195 -24.31 -25.63 -68.32
C SER A 195 -24.50 -24.78 -69.59
N ILE A 196 -24.25 -25.38 -70.75
CA ILE A 196 -24.61 -24.83 -72.06
C ILE A 196 -25.77 -25.65 -72.63
N LYS A 197 -26.95 -25.03 -72.77
CA LYS A 197 -28.09 -25.61 -73.51
C LYS A 197 -27.91 -25.35 -75.01
N SER A 198 -27.84 -26.42 -75.79
CA SER A 198 -27.93 -26.43 -77.24
C SER A 198 -29.40 -26.50 -77.68
N THR A 199 -29.81 -25.58 -78.56
CA THR A 199 -31.12 -25.62 -79.24
C THR A 199 -30.88 -25.82 -80.73
N GLU A 200 -31.48 -26.88 -81.29
CA GLU A 200 -31.40 -27.25 -82.70
C GLU A 200 -32.23 -26.33 -83.60
N MET A 201 -31.78 -26.17 -84.85
CA MET A 201 -32.46 -25.47 -85.92
C MET A 201 -33.35 -26.40 -86.75
N SER A 202 -34.51 -25.92 -87.19
CA SER A 202 -35.24 -26.44 -88.35
C SER A 202 -35.58 -25.31 -89.32
N GLY A 203 -35.45 -25.55 -90.63
CA GLY A 203 -36.16 -24.81 -91.68
C GLY A 203 -35.26 -24.08 -92.69
N GLU A 204 -35.42 -24.45 -93.96
CA GLU A 204 -34.60 -24.15 -95.13
C GLU A 204 -34.76 -22.72 -95.71
N ALA A 205 -33.68 -22.17 -96.32
CA ALA A 205 -33.60 -21.69 -97.72
C ALA A 205 -32.46 -20.65 -97.96
N LYS A 206 -31.84 -20.76 -99.14
CA LYS A 206 -30.64 -20.09 -99.73
C LYS A 206 -30.81 -18.56 -99.96
N PRO A 207 -29.80 -17.79 -100.45
CA PRO A 207 -28.34 -17.80 -100.27
C PRO A 207 -27.81 -16.38 -99.88
N ILE A 208 -27.49 -16.14 -98.61
CA ILE A 208 -26.65 -15.00 -98.18
C ILE A 208 -25.65 -15.56 -97.15
N LEU A 209 -24.78 -16.47 -97.59
CA LEU A 209 -23.97 -17.26 -96.65
C LEU A 209 -22.52 -17.41 -97.10
N PHE A 210 -21.85 -16.30 -97.36
CA PHE A 210 -20.38 -16.28 -97.32
C PHE A 210 -19.79 -15.10 -96.54
N CYS A 211 -20.57 -14.05 -96.25
CA CYS A 211 -20.14 -12.96 -95.37
C CYS A 211 -20.36 -13.28 -93.87
N SER A 212 -21.50 -13.87 -93.50
CA SER A 212 -21.92 -14.05 -92.09
C SER A 212 -21.17 -15.15 -91.31
N LYS A 213 -20.68 -16.23 -91.97
CA LYS A 213 -19.89 -17.28 -91.30
C LYS A 213 -18.49 -16.81 -90.87
N LYS A 214 -17.89 -15.88 -91.61
CA LYS A 214 -16.56 -15.32 -91.33
C LYS A 214 -16.60 -14.37 -90.13
N GLU A 215 -17.71 -13.63 -89.98
CA GLU A 215 -17.98 -12.77 -88.83
C GLU A 215 -18.33 -13.61 -87.58
N GLY A 216 -19.13 -14.67 -87.70
CA GLY A 216 -19.42 -15.58 -86.59
C GLY A 216 -18.19 -16.31 -86.03
N LEU A 217 -17.24 -16.72 -86.88
CA LEU A 217 -15.94 -17.27 -86.43
C LEU A 217 -15.05 -16.21 -85.77
N LYS A 218 -15.02 -14.97 -86.28
CA LYS A 218 -14.28 -13.87 -85.65
C LYS A 218 -14.83 -13.55 -84.26
N ILE A 219 -16.15 -13.53 -84.09
CA ILE A 219 -16.80 -13.30 -82.79
C ILE A 219 -16.49 -14.45 -81.81
N LYS A 220 -16.52 -15.71 -82.27
CA LYS A 220 -16.12 -16.86 -81.45
C LYS A 220 -14.63 -16.85 -81.08
N CYS A 221 -13.73 -16.50 -82.00
CA CYS A 221 -12.31 -16.33 -81.69
C CYS A 221 -12.08 -15.19 -80.67
N ALA A 222 -12.73 -14.05 -80.86
CA ALA A 222 -12.64 -12.93 -79.91
C ALA A 222 -13.18 -13.33 -78.52
N SER A 223 -14.26 -14.10 -78.47
CA SER A 223 -14.80 -14.66 -77.21
C SER A 223 -13.82 -15.63 -76.54
N PHE A 224 -13.13 -16.46 -77.31
CA PHE A 224 -12.16 -17.43 -76.78
C PHE A 224 -10.87 -16.75 -76.31
N GLU A 225 -10.40 -15.72 -77.03
CA GLU A 225 -9.29 -14.86 -76.59
C GLU A 225 -9.64 -14.07 -75.33
N TRP A 226 -10.88 -13.58 -75.23
CA TRP A 226 -11.37 -12.91 -74.03
C TRP A 226 -11.44 -13.86 -72.82
N GLN A 227 -11.96 -15.08 -73.00
CA GLN A 227 -11.97 -16.11 -71.95
C GLN A 227 -10.54 -16.52 -71.53
N LYS A 228 -9.63 -16.67 -72.49
CA LYS A 228 -8.22 -16.96 -72.21
C LYS A 228 -7.57 -15.86 -71.39
N LYS A 229 -7.86 -14.59 -71.72
CA LYS A 229 -7.40 -13.43 -70.94
C LYS A 229 -7.96 -13.44 -69.52
N GLN A 230 -9.26 -13.68 -69.34
CA GLN A 230 -9.89 -13.79 -68.01
C GLN A 230 -9.29 -14.90 -67.15
N ILE A 231 -9.01 -16.07 -67.72
CA ILE A 231 -8.35 -17.17 -67.00
C ILE A 231 -6.92 -16.78 -66.59
N GLN A 232 -6.22 -16.03 -67.44
CA GLN A 232 -4.86 -15.57 -67.20
C GLN A 232 -4.83 -14.51 -66.09
N ASP A 233 -5.80 -13.59 -66.09
CA ASP A 233 -5.99 -12.58 -65.04
C ASP A 233 -6.36 -13.25 -63.70
N LEU A 234 -7.25 -14.26 -63.72
CA LEU A 234 -7.62 -15.03 -62.53
C LEU A 234 -6.44 -15.81 -61.95
N LYS A 235 -5.58 -16.38 -62.80
CA LYS A 235 -4.36 -17.08 -62.39
C LYS A 235 -3.36 -16.14 -61.72
N HIS A 236 -3.22 -14.92 -62.24
CA HIS A 236 -2.43 -13.88 -61.58
C HIS A 236 -3.01 -13.50 -60.21
N CYS A 237 -4.32 -13.29 -60.13
CA CYS A 237 -5.00 -12.96 -58.87
C CYS A 237 -4.83 -14.06 -57.81
N LEU A 238 -4.92 -15.34 -58.20
CA LEU A 238 -4.68 -16.49 -57.33
C LEU A 238 -3.23 -16.54 -56.82
N GLN A 239 -2.27 -16.20 -57.68
CA GLN A 239 -0.86 -16.14 -57.31
C GLN A 239 -0.59 -15.01 -56.31
N ASP A 240 -1.20 -13.84 -56.54
CA ASP A 240 -1.11 -12.70 -55.63
C ASP A 240 -1.75 -13.01 -54.27
N LEU A 241 -2.91 -13.68 -54.27
CA LEU A 241 -3.58 -14.12 -53.05
C LEU A 241 -2.72 -15.13 -52.27
N LYS A 242 -2.11 -16.10 -52.95
CA LYS A 242 -1.20 -17.08 -52.34
C LYS A 242 0.01 -16.40 -51.70
N ASN A 243 0.63 -15.47 -52.41
CA ASN A 243 1.76 -14.69 -51.90
C ASN A 243 1.34 -13.84 -50.69
N GLY A 244 0.13 -13.27 -50.72
CA GLY A 244 -0.46 -12.53 -49.61
C GLY A 244 -0.68 -13.39 -48.37
N VAL A 245 -1.23 -14.60 -48.52
CA VAL A 245 -1.43 -15.55 -47.41
C VAL A 245 -0.09 -15.98 -46.80
N GLU A 246 0.91 -16.31 -47.62
CA GLU A 246 2.25 -16.66 -47.12
C GLU A 246 2.93 -15.48 -46.40
N HIS A 247 2.73 -14.25 -46.88
CA HIS A 247 3.23 -13.05 -46.22
C HIS A 247 2.57 -12.82 -44.86
N ILE A 248 1.24 -12.90 -44.79
CA ILE A 248 0.48 -12.79 -43.54
C ILE A 248 0.94 -13.87 -42.54
N GLY A 249 1.13 -15.11 -43.01
CA GLY A 249 1.62 -16.20 -42.16
C GLY A 249 3.02 -15.93 -41.58
N ARG A 250 3.95 -15.41 -42.39
CA ARG A 250 5.29 -15.00 -41.91
C ARG A 250 5.20 -13.87 -40.88
N GLN A 251 4.39 -12.85 -41.15
CA GLN A 251 4.22 -11.71 -40.26
C GLN A 251 3.63 -12.11 -38.90
N GLN A 252 2.61 -12.99 -38.90
CA GLN A 252 2.04 -13.52 -37.65
C GLN A 252 3.06 -14.30 -36.83
N PHE A 253 3.90 -15.11 -37.47
CA PHE A 253 4.95 -15.85 -36.78
C PHE A 253 5.98 -14.91 -36.13
N GLU A 254 6.39 -13.86 -36.84
CA GLU A 254 7.31 -12.83 -36.32
C GLU A 254 6.69 -12.06 -35.16
N ASP A 255 5.41 -11.68 -35.24
CA ASP A 255 4.71 -10.98 -34.16
C ASP A 255 4.54 -11.87 -32.92
N ILE A 256 4.25 -13.16 -33.08
CA ILE A 256 4.20 -14.13 -31.96
C ILE A 256 5.59 -14.29 -31.32
N ALA A 257 6.65 -14.40 -32.12
CA ALA A 257 8.01 -14.49 -31.62
C ALA A 257 8.43 -13.22 -30.87
N ARG A 258 8.06 -12.04 -31.38
CA ARG A 258 8.30 -10.74 -30.72
C ARG A 258 7.53 -10.64 -29.41
N LEU A 259 6.27 -11.06 -29.40
CA LEU A 259 5.45 -11.08 -28.18
C LEU A 259 6.05 -12.01 -27.12
N GLY A 260 6.54 -13.20 -27.51
CA GLY A 260 7.21 -14.13 -26.61
C GLY A 260 8.47 -13.54 -25.97
N LYS A 261 9.28 -12.81 -26.73
CA LYS A 261 10.46 -12.10 -26.21
C LYS A 261 10.06 -11.01 -25.20
N ASN A 262 9.10 -10.16 -25.56
CA ASN A 262 8.62 -9.10 -24.68
C ASN A 262 8.03 -9.68 -23.38
N LEU A 263 7.26 -10.77 -23.47
CA LEU A 263 6.69 -11.44 -22.30
C LEU A 263 7.79 -12.00 -21.37
N HIS A 264 8.85 -12.56 -21.94
CA HIS A 264 9.98 -13.06 -21.16
C HIS A 264 10.72 -11.93 -20.43
N GLU A 265 10.95 -10.80 -21.10
CA GLU A 265 11.56 -9.61 -20.49
C GLU A 265 10.71 -9.07 -19.33
N VAL A 266 9.40 -8.93 -19.55
CA VAL A 266 8.46 -8.49 -18.51
C VAL A 266 8.42 -9.48 -17.33
N ALA A 267 8.39 -10.79 -17.59
CA ALA A 267 8.41 -11.80 -16.54
C ALA A 267 9.71 -11.77 -15.72
N LYS A 268 10.85 -11.55 -16.39
CA LYS A 268 12.16 -11.39 -15.72
C LYS A 268 12.19 -10.14 -14.85
N ALA A 269 11.67 -9.01 -15.36
CA ALA A 269 11.56 -7.77 -14.61
C ALA A 269 10.64 -7.92 -13.38
N ALA A 270 9.48 -8.56 -13.54
CA ALA A 270 8.55 -8.84 -12.44
C ALA A 270 9.18 -9.72 -11.34
N SER A 271 9.92 -10.77 -11.73
CA SER A 271 10.67 -11.60 -10.77
C SER A 271 11.76 -10.81 -10.03
N GLY A 272 12.48 -9.93 -10.73
CA GLY A 272 13.45 -9.02 -10.11
C GLY A 272 12.80 -8.09 -9.10
N TYR A 273 11.66 -7.48 -9.45
CA TYR A 273 10.90 -6.61 -8.57
C TYR A 273 10.42 -7.32 -7.30
N GLN A 274 9.94 -8.57 -7.41
CA GLN A 274 9.56 -9.38 -6.24
C GLN A 274 10.71 -9.54 -5.23
N LYS A 275 11.94 -9.76 -5.71
CA LYS A 275 13.13 -9.88 -4.85
C LYS A 275 13.43 -8.56 -4.12
N VAL A 276 13.34 -7.44 -4.85
CA VAL A 276 13.52 -6.09 -4.27
C VAL A 276 12.47 -5.82 -3.19
N LEU A 277 11.20 -6.19 -3.41
CA LEU A 277 10.15 -6.06 -2.39
C LEU A 277 10.45 -6.90 -1.13
N GLU A 278 10.97 -8.11 -1.32
CA GLU A 278 11.36 -8.96 -0.19
C GLU A 278 12.57 -8.39 0.58
N GLU A 279 13.58 -7.88 -0.12
CA GLU A 279 14.75 -7.23 0.49
C GLU A 279 14.35 -5.96 1.24
N ASN A 280 13.51 -5.11 0.64
CA ASN A 280 12.98 -3.92 1.30
C ASN A 280 12.23 -4.28 2.59
N ARG A 281 11.48 -5.38 2.60
CA ARG A 281 10.83 -5.88 3.82
C ARG A 281 11.84 -6.32 4.88
N LYS A 282 12.92 -7.00 4.48
CA LYS A 282 13.99 -7.42 5.42
C LYS A 282 14.71 -6.21 6.00
N LEU A 283 15.16 -5.28 5.16
CA LEU A 283 15.84 -4.05 5.57
C LEU A 283 14.96 -3.21 6.50
N TYR A 284 13.68 -3.05 6.17
CA TYR A 284 12.74 -2.32 7.01
C TYR A 284 12.66 -2.89 8.43
N ASN A 285 12.58 -4.22 8.54
CA ASN A 285 12.50 -4.88 9.84
C ASN A 285 13.83 -4.81 10.59
N GLN A 286 14.98 -4.89 9.91
CA GLN A 286 16.29 -4.66 10.51
C GLN A 286 16.42 -3.24 11.07
N VAL A 287 15.97 -2.22 10.34
CA VAL A 287 15.94 -0.83 10.86
C VAL A 287 15.07 -0.74 12.11
N MET A 288 13.94 -1.46 12.16
CA MET A 288 13.13 -1.51 13.36
C MET A 288 13.83 -2.22 14.54
N ASP A 289 14.56 -3.30 14.29
CA ASP A 289 15.27 -4.04 15.34
C ASP A 289 16.46 -3.22 15.87
N LEU A 290 17.15 -2.47 15.00
CA LEU A 290 18.24 -1.54 15.37
C LEU A 290 17.76 -0.40 16.28
N LYS A 291 16.49 0.00 16.21
CA LYS A 291 15.89 0.98 17.14
C LYS A 291 15.63 0.41 18.54
N GLY A 292 15.91 -0.87 18.79
CA GLY A 292 15.68 -1.55 20.06
C GLY A 292 14.33 -2.27 20.13
N ASN A 293 14.32 -3.37 20.90
CA ASN A 293 13.17 -4.27 21.04
C ASN A 293 12.09 -3.72 21.96
N ILE A 294 12.48 -2.95 22.99
CA ILE A 294 11.57 -2.16 23.81
C ILE A 294 11.95 -0.69 23.62
N ARG A 295 11.02 0.09 23.08
CA ARG A 295 11.15 1.53 22.93
C ARG A 295 10.29 2.22 23.97
N VAL A 296 10.77 3.34 24.50
CA VAL A 296 10.07 4.11 25.53
C VAL A 296 9.86 5.53 25.03
N TYR A 297 8.61 5.95 24.89
CA TYR A 297 8.21 7.31 24.49
C TYR A 297 7.60 8.02 25.68
N CYS A 298 8.23 9.10 26.14
CA CYS A 298 7.68 9.95 27.19
C CYS A 298 6.76 11.01 26.56
N ARG A 299 5.55 11.19 27.10
CA ARG A 299 4.61 12.22 26.66
C ARG A 299 4.12 13.03 27.85
N VAL A 300 4.37 14.33 27.78
CA VAL A 300 3.88 15.31 28.75
C VAL A 300 2.50 15.77 28.30
N ARG A 301 1.49 15.69 29.16
CA ARG A 301 0.18 16.29 28.85
C ARG A 301 0.17 17.81 29.13
N PRO A 302 -0.69 18.59 28.45
CA PRO A 302 -0.92 19.98 28.83
C PRO A 302 -1.59 20.09 30.21
N PHE A 303 -1.49 21.27 30.82
CA PHE A 303 -2.32 21.66 31.95
C PHE A 303 -3.80 21.64 31.56
N LEU A 304 -4.66 21.18 32.47
CA LEU A 304 -6.10 21.18 32.24
C LEU A 304 -6.65 22.62 32.29
N PRO A 305 -7.78 22.92 31.61
CA PRO A 305 -8.41 24.22 31.66
C PRO A 305 -8.66 24.67 33.12
N GLY A 306 -8.25 25.88 33.46
CA GLY A 306 -8.42 26.45 34.81
C GLY A 306 -7.27 26.16 35.80
N GLN A 307 -6.22 25.44 35.40
CA GLN A 307 -5.03 25.24 36.24
C GLN A 307 -3.98 26.33 36.03
N SER A 308 -3.29 26.71 37.12
CA SER A 308 -2.10 27.58 37.02
C SER A 308 -0.98 26.85 36.29
N LYS A 309 -0.38 27.50 35.29
CA LYS A 309 0.76 26.96 34.55
C LYS A 309 2.06 27.01 35.36
N ASP A 310 2.10 27.84 36.40
CA ASP A 310 3.26 28.01 37.27
C ASP A 310 2.92 27.71 38.74
N PRO A 311 3.82 27.00 39.46
CA PRO A 311 5.04 26.34 38.97
C PRO A 311 4.77 24.98 38.26
N SER A 312 5.54 24.69 37.20
CA SER A 312 5.56 23.40 36.48
C SER A 312 6.68 22.49 36.98
N THR A 313 6.43 21.18 37.06
CA THR A 313 7.47 20.18 37.35
C THR A 313 8.37 19.87 36.16
N ILE A 314 7.99 20.29 34.96
CA ILE A 314 8.71 19.99 33.73
C ILE A 314 9.68 21.12 33.43
N GLY A 315 10.98 20.79 33.38
CA GLY A 315 12.05 21.68 32.97
C GLY A 315 12.34 21.56 31.46
N LEU A 316 13.62 21.60 31.09
CA LEU A 316 14.04 21.53 29.69
C LEU A 316 13.71 20.17 29.05
N ILE A 317 13.12 20.22 27.85
CA ILE A 317 12.92 19.09 26.95
C ILE A 317 13.85 19.28 25.75
N GLU A 318 14.71 18.28 25.50
CA GLU A 318 15.59 18.17 24.34
C GLU A 318 15.26 16.86 23.60
N GLU A 319 15.92 16.60 22.48
CA GLU A 319 15.70 15.36 21.73
C GLU A 319 16.02 14.14 22.60
N GLY A 320 14.98 13.34 22.91
CA GLY A 320 15.11 12.14 23.73
C GLY A 320 15.37 12.39 25.23
N LYS A 321 15.45 13.65 25.70
CA LYS A 321 15.80 13.97 27.08
C LYS A 321 14.80 14.93 27.72
N ILE A 322 14.44 14.64 28.97
CA ILE A 322 13.53 15.46 29.78
C ILE A 322 14.12 15.72 31.16
N THR A 323 14.04 16.97 31.62
CA THR A 323 14.45 17.36 32.96
C THR A 323 13.25 17.61 33.85
N ILE A 324 13.22 17.03 35.05
CA ILE A 324 12.19 17.26 36.05
C ILE A 324 12.73 18.18 37.14
N VAL A 325 12.00 19.26 37.39
CA VAL A 325 12.27 20.19 38.49
C VAL A 325 11.76 19.55 39.78
N THR A 326 12.65 19.45 40.75
CA THR A 326 12.38 18.90 42.08
C THR A 326 12.76 19.93 43.13
N SER A 327 12.07 19.95 44.26
CA SER A 327 12.48 20.76 45.41
C SER A 327 12.76 19.83 46.58
N LYS A 328 14.01 19.80 47.05
CA LYS A 328 14.42 19.09 48.27
C LYS A 328 15.03 20.10 49.23
N ASN A 329 14.49 20.18 50.44
CA ASN A 329 14.98 21.06 51.51
C ASN A 329 15.10 22.54 51.11
N GLY A 330 14.16 23.03 50.29
CA GLY A 330 14.14 24.44 49.83
C GLY A 330 15.15 24.79 48.73
N LYS A 331 15.93 23.82 48.22
CA LYS A 331 16.77 23.99 47.04
C LYS A 331 16.13 23.31 45.82
N GLU A 332 16.07 24.03 44.71
CA GLU A 332 15.71 23.44 43.42
C GLU A 332 16.81 22.47 42.97
N GLY A 333 16.39 21.27 42.59
CA GLY A 333 17.22 20.24 41.98
C GLY A 333 16.62 19.82 40.65
N PHE A 334 17.47 19.50 39.68
CA PHE A 334 17.06 19.09 38.34
C PHE A 334 17.41 17.62 38.14
N LYS A 335 16.41 16.79 37.81
CA LYS A 335 16.62 15.37 37.53
C LYS A 335 16.41 15.07 36.05
N PRO A 336 17.47 14.74 35.28
CA PRO A 336 17.34 14.36 33.87
C PRO A 336 16.89 12.91 33.72
N PHE A 337 16.20 12.61 32.61
CA PHE A 337 15.84 11.28 32.13
C PHE A 337 16.00 11.21 30.61
N ASN A 338 16.44 10.06 30.10
CA ASN A 338 16.63 9.82 28.66
C ASN A 338 15.71 8.69 28.16
N PHE A 339 15.11 8.88 27.00
CA PHE A 339 14.17 7.96 26.36
C PHE A 339 14.34 8.01 24.84
N ASN A 340 13.75 7.05 24.12
CA ASN A 340 13.82 7.03 22.65
C ASN A 340 13.15 8.27 22.02
N LYS A 341 12.10 8.80 22.66
CA LYS A 341 11.44 10.04 22.25
C LYS A 341 10.79 10.73 23.45
N VAL A 342 10.80 12.06 23.47
CA VAL A 342 10.06 12.88 24.43
C VAL A 342 9.16 13.84 23.66
N PHE A 343 7.86 13.76 23.94
CA PHE A 343 6.83 14.63 23.40
C PHE A 343 6.43 15.67 24.45
N SER A 344 6.56 16.94 24.10
CA SER A 344 6.12 18.05 24.93
C SER A 344 4.59 18.16 24.98
N ALA A 345 4.07 19.06 25.82
CA ALA A 345 2.64 19.33 25.93
C ALA A 345 2.00 19.87 24.64
N SER A 346 2.79 20.39 23.69
CA SER A 346 2.30 20.86 22.39
C SER A 346 2.19 19.75 21.34
N ALA A 347 2.72 18.55 21.61
CA ALA A 347 2.77 17.47 20.63
C ALA A 347 1.38 16.93 20.26
N THR A 348 1.09 16.91 18.96
CA THR A 348 -0.20 16.50 18.42
C THR A 348 -0.36 14.97 18.42
N GLN A 349 -1.59 14.48 18.22
CA GLN A 349 -1.85 13.04 18.07
C GLN A 349 -1.18 12.48 16.80
N GLU A 350 -1.10 13.30 15.76
CA GLU A 350 -0.49 12.93 14.49
C GLU A 350 1.02 12.81 14.59
N GLU A 351 1.69 13.77 15.22
CA GLU A 351 3.14 13.71 15.48
C GLU A 351 3.52 12.47 16.30
N VAL A 352 2.72 12.16 17.33
CA VAL A 352 2.92 10.97 18.16
C VAL A 352 2.75 9.68 17.35
N PHE A 353 1.75 9.63 16.47
CA PHE A 353 1.51 8.47 15.62
C PHE A 353 2.57 8.32 14.52
N SER A 354 3.01 9.41 13.89
CA SER A 354 4.01 9.40 12.81
C SER A 354 5.31 8.70 13.24
N ASP A 355 5.76 8.96 14.47
CA ASP A 355 7.00 8.36 15.00
C ASP A 355 6.86 6.84 15.24
N MET A 356 5.68 6.37 15.66
CA MET A 356 5.42 4.93 15.91
C MET A 356 4.87 4.16 14.70
N GLN A 357 4.29 4.84 13.70
CA GLN A 357 3.66 4.26 12.51
C GLN A 357 4.48 3.13 11.88
N PRO A 358 5.83 3.20 11.82
CA PRO A 358 6.61 2.12 11.24
C PRO A 358 6.44 0.74 11.90
N LEU A 359 5.98 0.70 13.15
CA LEU A 359 5.66 -0.56 13.80
C LEU A 359 4.53 -1.28 13.07
N ILE A 360 3.47 -0.60 12.65
CA ILE A 360 2.25 -1.19 12.07
C ILE A 360 2.57 -2.10 10.87
N ARG A 361 3.51 -1.69 10.02
CA ARG A 361 3.94 -2.51 8.88
C ARG A 361 4.55 -3.85 9.31
N SER A 362 5.22 -3.90 10.46
CA SER A 362 5.85 -5.13 10.98
C SER A 362 4.83 -6.22 11.32
N VAL A 363 3.60 -5.87 11.74
CA VAL A 363 2.59 -6.90 12.07
C VAL A 363 2.13 -7.64 10.82
N LEU A 364 2.02 -6.95 9.69
CA LEU A 364 1.68 -7.54 8.40
C LEU A 364 2.80 -8.45 7.86
N ASP A 365 4.04 -8.22 8.30
CA ASP A 365 5.21 -9.04 7.95
C ASP A 365 5.41 -10.25 8.89
N GLY A 366 4.45 -10.49 9.81
CA GLY A 366 4.42 -11.63 10.72
C GLY A 366 5.10 -11.41 12.07
N TYR A 367 5.43 -10.17 12.44
CA TYR A 367 5.98 -9.87 13.77
C TYR A 367 4.87 -9.61 14.78
N ASN A 368 5.14 -9.92 16.05
CA ASN A 368 4.29 -9.46 17.14
C ASN A 368 4.66 -8.02 17.51
N ILE A 369 3.66 -7.22 17.83
CA ILE A 369 3.79 -5.83 18.27
C ILE A 369 3.03 -5.67 19.57
N CYS A 370 3.61 -4.93 20.50
CA CYS A 370 2.93 -4.52 21.72
C CYS A 370 3.10 -3.03 21.95
N ILE A 371 2.00 -2.30 21.96
CA ILE A 371 1.98 -0.87 22.26
C ILE A 371 1.15 -0.69 23.53
N PHE A 372 1.74 -0.15 24.58
CA PHE A 372 1.03 0.07 25.83
C PHE A 372 1.31 1.43 26.45
N ALA A 373 0.29 2.00 27.09
CA ALA A 373 0.38 3.27 27.80
C ALA A 373 0.48 3.04 29.32
N TYR A 374 1.42 3.74 29.97
CA TYR A 374 1.70 3.63 31.39
C TYR A 374 1.82 5.03 32.04
N GLY A 375 1.32 5.16 33.27
CA GLY A 375 1.38 6.40 34.05
C GLY A 375 0.19 6.52 35.00
N GLN A 376 0.18 7.55 35.82
CA GLN A 376 -0.91 7.76 36.79
C GLN A 376 -2.26 8.03 36.10
N THR A 377 -3.35 7.89 36.84
CA THR A 377 -4.67 8.35 36.41
C THR A 377 -4.65 9.85 36.06
N GLY A 378 -5.27 10.21 34.94
CA GLY A 378 -5.32 11.59 34.45
C GLY A 378 -4.05 12.09 33.74
N SER A 379 -3.00 11.28 33.56
CA SER A 379 -1.78 11.72 32.86
C SER A 379 -1.86 11.73 31.34
N GLY A 380 -2.91 11.15 30.74
CA GLY A 380 -3.12 11.18 29.27
C GLY A 380 -2.98 9.83 28.54
N LYS A 381 -2.96 8.70 29.26
CA LYS A 381 -2.93 7.34 28.68
C LYS A 381 -4.03 7.10 27.65
N THR A 382 -5.29 7.15 28.09
CA THR A 382 -6.46 6.95 27.23
C THR A 382 -6.56 7.99 26.12
N TYR A 383 -6.17 9.24 26.37
CA TYR A 383 -6.10 10.28 25.34
C TYR A 383 -5.13 9.90 24.23
N THR A 384 -3.97 9.32 24.55
CA THR A 384 -3.00 8.87 23.53
C THR A 384 -3.50 7.64 22.81
N MET A 385 -4.02 6.64 23.53
CA MET A 385 -4.44 5.37 22.94
C MET A 385 -5.72 5.53 22.11
N SER A 386 -6.78 6.11 22.66
CA SER A 386 -8.08 6.24 21.98
C SER A 386 -8.36 7.68 21.52
N GLY A 387 -7.99 8.69 22.30
CA GLY A 387 -8.37 10.08 22.04
C GLY A 387 -9.43 10.57 23.04
N PRO A 388 -9.98 11.78 22.81
CA PRO A 388 -11.08 12.31 23.61
C PRO A 388 -12.38 11.49 23.41
N LYS A 389 -13.40 11.74 24.25
CA LYS A 389 -14.71 11.05 24.15
C LYS A 389 -15.38 11.29 22.79
N GLU A 390 -15.29 12.51 22.28
CA GLU A 390 -15.73 12.88 20.95
C GLU A 390 -14.52 12.85 20.02
N VAL A 391 -14.34 11.71 19.35
CA VAL A 391 -13.22 11.50 18.44
C VAL A 391 -13.49 12.23 17.12
N THR A 392 -12.62 13.18 16.79
CA THR A 392 -12.53 13.84 15.48
C THR A 392 -11.37 13.24 14.68
N GLU A 393 -11.30 13.55 13.39
CA GLU A 393 -10.20 13.10 12.52
C GLU A 393 -8.82 13.53 13.03
N THR A 394 -8.72 14.73 13.60
CA THR A 394 -7.47 15.27 14.16
C THR A 394 -7.16 14.75 15.56
N SER A 395 -8.19 14.46 16.36
CA SER A 395 -8.02 14.07 17.77
C SER A 395 -7.94 12.57 18.03
N MET A 396 -8.22 11.74 17.01
CA MET A 396 -8.14 10.29 17.13
C MET A 396 -6.76 9.83 17.62
N GLY A 397 -6.76 8.91 18.58
CA GLY A 397 -5.56 8.37 19.19
C GLY A 397 -4.89 7.28 18.34
N VAL A 398 -3.84 6.70 18.91
CA VAL A 398 -3.02 5.65 18.31
C VAL A 398 -3.85 4.46 17.82
N ASN A 399 -4.87 4.02 18.56
CA ASN A 399 -5.68 2.87 18.19
C ASN A 399 -6.36 3.06 16.84
N TYR A 400 -7.02 4.20 16.63
CA TYR A 400 -7.74 4.50 15.39
C TYR A 400 -6.78 4.70 14.22
N ARG A 401 -5.69 5.44 14.44
CA ARG A 401 -4.67 5.69 13.42
C ARG A 401 -3.95 4.42 12.99
N ALA A 402 -3.59 3.56 13.94
CA ALA A 402 -2.98 2.26 13.70
C ALA A 402 -3.89 1.34 12.87
N LEU A 403 -5.19 1.32 13.17
CA LEU A 403 -6.15 0.52 12.42
C LEU A 403 -6.33 1.07 10.99
N ASN A 404 -6.45 2.38 10.82
CA ASN A 404 -6.52 3.01 9.50
C ASN A 404 -5.28 2.67 8.65
N ASP A 405 -4.08 2.82 9.22
CA ASP A 405 -2.82 2.50 8.55
C ASP A 405 -2.71 1.00 8.22
N LEU A 406 -3.13 0.12 9.13
CA LEU A 406 -3.17 -1.32 8.90
C LEU A 406 -4.02 -1.68 7.68
N PHE A 407 -5.28 -1.22 7.63
CA PHE A 407 -6.18 -1.51 6.51
C PHE A 407 -5.75 -0.83 5.21
N TYR A 408 -5.15 0.36 5.28
CA TYR A 408 -4.56 1.02 4.12
C TYR A 408 -3.42 0.19 3.51
N ILE A 409 -2.51 -0.36 4.34
CA ILE A 409 -1.42 -1.21 3.86
C ILE A 409 -1.95 -2.55 3.32
N ILE A 410 -3.00 -3.11 3.93
CA ILE A 410 -3.66 -4.34 3.46
C ILE A 410 -4.18 -4.14 2.03
N GLU A 411 -4.90 -3.04 1.77
CA GLU A 411 -5.45 -2.75 0.43
C GLU A 411 -4.33 -2.60 -0.61
N ASN A 412 -3.27 -1.86 -0.27
CA ASN A 412 -2.11 -1.67 -1.14
C ASN A 412 -1.32 -2.97 -1.42
N ARG A 413 -1.49 -4.02 -0.59
CA ARG A 413 -0.81 -5.31 -0.75
C ARG A 413 -1.71 -6.42 -1.30
N ARG A 414 -2.97 -6.13 -1.67
CA ARG A 414 -3.99 -7.13 -2.05
C ARG A 414 -3.61 -8.02 -3.24
N GLU A 415 -2.75 -7.53 -4.13
CA GLU A 415 -2.29 -8.28 -5.31
C GLU A 415 -1.18 -9.30 -4.98
N ILE A 416 -0.57 -9.18 -3.79
CA ILE A 416 0.57 -10.00 -3.34
C ILE A 416 0.16 -10.88 -2.16
N PHE A 417 -0.74 -10.39 -1.30
CA PHE A 417 -1.19 -11.06 -0.08
C PHE A 417 -2.71 -11.07 0.02
N SER A 418 -3.23 -12.18 0.56
CA SER A 418 -4.58 -12.24 1.13
C SER A 418 -4.48 -12.20 2.66
N TYR A 419 -5.27 -11.35 3.30
CA TYR A 419 -5.25 -11.20 4.76
C TYR A 419 -6.58 -11.61 5.38
N GLU A 420 -6.50 -12.28 6.53
CA GLU A 420 -7.60 -12.55 7.43
C GLU A 420 -7.31 -11.80 8.74
N ILE A 421 -8.17 -10.84 9.09
CA ILE A 421 -8.02 -9.99 10.27
C ILE A 421 -9.09 -10.36 11.29
N SER A 422 -8.67 -10.56 12.53
CA SER A 422 -9.58 -10.81 13.64
C SER A 422 -9.23 -9.99 14.86
N VAL A 423 -10.23 -9.60 15.64
CA VAL A 423 -10.08 -8.70 16.79
C VAL A 423 -10.58 -9.38 18.05
N GLN A 424 -9.83 -9.15 19.13
CA GLN A 424 -10.20 -9.54 20.49
C GLN A 424 -10.07 -8.30 21.38
N MET A 425 -11.02 -8.11 22.31
CA MET A 425 -10.94 -7.03 23.28
C MET A 425 -11.26 -7.55 24.67
N ILE A 426 -10.35 -7.32 25.62
CA ILE A 426 -10.44 -7.83 26.98
C ILE A 426 -10.18 -6.73 28.00
N GLU A 427 -10.72 -6.94 29.19
CA GLU A 427 -10.45 -6.16 30.39
C GLU A 427 -9.79 -7.06 31.43
N ILE A 428 -8.69 -6.61 32.03
CA ILE A 428 -8.13 -7.20 33.24
C ILE A 428 -8.48 -6.28 34.41
N TYR A 429 -9.38 -6.74 35.27
CA TYR A 429 -9.83 -6.03 36.46
C TYR A 429 -9.80 -7.00 37.63
N ASN A 430 -9.17 -6.60 38.73
CA ASN A 430 -9.08 -7.41 39.94
C ASN A 430 -8.46 -8.82 39.70
N GLU A 431 -7.40 -8.91 38.87
CA GLU A 431 -6.80 -10.18 38.41
C GLU A 431 -7.77 -11.15 37.71
N GLN A 432 -8.95 -10.67 37.30
CA GLN A 432 -9.90 -11.41 36.49
C GLN A 432 -9.88 -10.87 35.07
N VAL A 433 -9.91 -11.77 34.10
CA VAL A 433 -9.99 -11.44 32.68
C VAL A 433 -11.45 -11.50 32.26
N ARG A 434 -11.94 -10.42 31.64
CA ARG A 434 -13.30 -10.31 31.13
C ARG A 434 -13.26 -10.02 29.64
N ASP A 435 -14.04 -10.80 28.88
CA ASP A 435 -14.29 -10.54 27.47
C ASP A 435 -15.21 -9.33 27.32
N LEU A 436 -14.78 -8.34 26.52
CA LEU A 436 -15.53 -7.12 26.26
C LEU A 436 -16.37 -7.19 24.98
N LEU A 437 -16.21 -8.22 24.14
CA LEU A 437 -16.96 -8.37 22.88
C LEU A 437 -18.18 -9.30 23.00
N SER A 438 -18.24 -10.13 24.04
CA SER A 438 -19.38 -11.03 24.28
C SER A 438 -20.63 -10.28 24.80
N LYS A 439 -21.81 -10.63 24.24
CA LYS A 439 -23.12 -10.17 24.74
C LYS A 439 -23.49 -10.74 26.11
N LYS A 440 -22.87 -11.84 26.55
CA LYS A 440 -23.03 -12.44 27.88
C LYS A 440 -21.68 -12.42 28.60
N ILE A 441 -21.57 -11.60 29.64
CA ILE A 441 -20.37 -11.50 30.47
C ILE A 441 -20.16 -12.85 31.16
N ARG A 442 -19.21 -13.65 30.69
CA ARG A 442 -18.79 -14.89 31.36
C ARG A 442 -17.53 -14.60 32.16
N ASN A 443 -17.61 -14.78 33.48
CA ASN A 443 -16.42 -14.86 34.34
C ASN A 443 -15.92 -16.30 34.27
N ASN A 444 -14.72 -16.54 33.74
CA ASN A 444 -14.22 -17.91 33.56
C ASN A 444 -13.08 -18.23 34.55
N PRO A 445 -13.22 -19.27 35.40
CA PRO A 445 -12.13 -19.74 36.23
C PRO A 445 -11.26 -20.76 35.47
N GLN A 446 -9.93 -20.59 35.59
CA GLN A 446 -8.86 -21.57 35.30
C GLN A 446 -8.60 -22.01 33.83
N ASN A 447 -7.47 -21.57 33.26
CA ASN A 447 -6.36 -22.41 32.78
C ASN A 447 -5.24 -21.53 32.21
N GLY A 448 -3.99 -21.97 32.35
CA GLY A 448 -2.74 -21.19 32.20
C GLY A 448 -2.33 -20.78 30.78
N LEU A 449 -3.25 -20.26 29.97
CA LEU A 449 -2.96 -19.53 28.74
C LEU A 449 -3.56 -18.13 28.84
N ALA A 450 -2.93 -17.15 28.20
CA ALA A 450 -3.46 -15.80 28.09
C ALA A 450 -4.77 -15.83 27.26
N VAL A 451 -5.89 -16.01 27.97
CA VAL A 451 -7.27 -15.86 27.50
C VAL A 451 -7.77 -16.86 26.46
N PRO A 452 -7.91 -18.16 26.80
CA PRO A 452 -8.34 -19.20 25.84
C PRO A 452 -9.81 -19.09 25.37
N TYR A 453 -10.57 -18.09 25.83
CA TYR A 453 -12.03 -18.02 25.61
C TYR A 453 -12.59 -16.61 25.38
N ALA A 454 -11.76 -15.59 25.18
CA ALA A 454 -12.30 -14.29 24.77
C ALA A 454 -12.65 -14.34 23.29
N SER A 455 -13.82 -13.79 22.96
CA SER A 455 -14.37 -13.79 21.62
C SER A 455 -13.37 -13.16 20.65
N VAL A 456 -13.06 -13.90 19.59
CA VAL A 456 -12.27 -13.45 18.45
C VAL A 456 -13.23 -13.22 17.29
N VAL A 457 -13.35 -11.97 16.85
CA VAL A 457 -14.32 -11.56 15.84
C VAL A 457 -13.58 -11.16 14.57
N THR A 458 -13.91 -11.80 13.45
CA THR A 458 -13.35 -11.45 12.14
C THR A 458 -13.89 -10.10 11.67
N VAL A 459 -13.03 -9.30 11.06
CA VAL A 459 -13.33 -7.95 10.58
C VAL A 459 -12.80 -7.74 9.17
N GLN A 460 -13.42 -6.85 8.41
CA GLN A 460 -13.05 -6.52 7.02
C GLN A 460 -12.63 -5.07 6.85
N SER A 461 -12.96 -4.19 7.80
CA SER A 461 -12.64 -2.76 7.71
C SER A 461 -12.28 -2.15 9.06
N THR A 462 -11.67 -0.95 9.04
CA THR A 462 -11.47 -0.15 10.25
C THR A 462 -12.79 0.16 10.95
N ALA A 463 -13.87 0.40 10.19
CA ALA A 463 -15.19 0.72 10.76
C ALA A 463 -15.71 -0.42 11.64
N ASP A 464 -15.55 -1.68 11.21
CA ASP A 464 -15.95 -2.86 11.98
C ASP A 464 -15.23 -2.91 13.33
N VAL A 465 -13.92 -2.62 13.33
CA VAL A 465 -13.12 -2.60 14.56
C VAL A 465 -13.56 -1.47 15.48
N ILE A 466 -13.88 -0.30 14.92
CA ILE A 466 -14.37 0.85 15.68
C ILE A 466 -15.71 0.53 16.36
N GLU A 467 -16.61 -0.21 15.69
CA GLU A 467 -17.87 -0.66 16.29
C GLU A 467 -17.61 -1.64 17.45
N LEU A 468 -16.69 -2.58 17.30
CA LEU A 468 -16.28 -3.50 18.37
C LEU A 468 -15.64 -2.74 19.54
N MET A 469 -14.82 -1.71 19.27
CA MET A 469 -14.26 -0.85 20.31
C MET A 469 -15.36 -0.10 21.07
N LYS A 470 -16.36 0.46 20.38
CA LYS A 470 -17.52 1.12 21.01
C LYS A 470 -18.31 0.15 21.88
N LEU A 471 -18.57 -1.06 21.38
CA LEU A 471 -19.22 -2.14 22.14
C LEU A 471 -18.41 -2.49 23.40
N GLY A 472 -17.10 -2.70 23.26
CA GLY A 472 -16.24 -3.06 24.38
C GLY A 472 -16.15 -1.96 25.43
N GLN A 473 -16.08 -0.69 25.01
CA GLN A 473 -16.13 0.44 25.94
C GLN A 473 -17.49 0.56 26.63
N GLY A 474 -18.60 0.31 25.93
CA GLY A 474 -19.92 0.24 26.54
C GLY A 474 -20.00 -0.85 27.62
N ASN A 475 -19.52 -2.06 27.32
CA ASN A 475 -19.48 -3.18 28.26
C ASN A 475 -18.57 -2.90 29.46
N ARG A 476 -17.46 -2.18 29.25
CA ARG A 476 -16.55 -1.73 30.29
C ARG A 476 -17.23 -0.72 31.23
N ALA A 477 -17.97 0.23 30.66
CA ALA A 477 -18.69 1.29 31.37
C ALA A 477 -19.89 0.79 32.16
N VAL A 478 -20.65 -0.20 31.67
CA VAL A 478 -21.78 -0.82 32.43
C VAL A 478 -21.29 -1.49 33.72
N GLY A 479 -20.04 -1.96 33.76
CA GLY A 479 -19.42 -2.44 35.00
C GLY A 479 -18.93 -1.32 35.94
N ALA A 480 -18.95 -0.06 35.51
CA ALA A 480 -18.52 1.09 36.29
C ALA A 480 -19.73 1.71 37.02
N THR A 481 -19.73 1.63 38.35
CA THR A 481 -20.67 2.42 39.17
C THR A 481 -20.20 3.87 39.27
N ALA A 482 -21.08 4.85 39.45
CA ALA A 482 -20.71 6.27 39.65
C ALA A 482 -19.67 6.51 40.78
N MET A 483 -19.53 5.54 41.68
CA MET A 483 -18.61 5.51 42.81
C MET A 483 -17.20 4.95 42.48
N ASN A 484 -17.01 4.38 41.27
CA ASN A 484 -15.79 3.75 40.76
C ASN A 484 -15.57 4.15 39.28
N ASP A 485 -14.67 5.09 39.01
CA ASP A 485 -14.18 5.32 37.63
C ASP A 485 -13.33 4.13 37.19
N ARG A 486 -14.01 3.05 36.78
CA ARG A 486 -13.43 1.74 36.45
C ARG A 486 -12.42 1.83 35.31
N SER A 487 -12.52 2.86 34.46
CA SER A 487 -11.60 3.08 33.35
C SER A 487 -10.16 3.35 33.80
N SER A 488 -10.00 3.97 34.98
CA SER A 488 -8.70 4.22 35.61
C SER A 488 -8.13 3.01 36.37
N ARG A 489 -8.97 1.99 36.58
CA ARG A 489 -8.74 0.89 37.53
C ARG A 489 -8.71 -0.50 36.89
N SER A 490 -8.80 -0.58 35.57
CA SER A 490 -8.66 -1.82 34.83
C SER A 490 -7.75 -1.63 33.63
N HIS A 491 -7.07 -2.70 33.23
CA HIS A 491 -6.28 -2.72 32.00
C HIS A 491 -7.20 -3.09 30.84
N SER A 492 -7.20 -2.29 29.78
CA SER A 492 -7.92 -2.60 28.55
C SER A 492 -6.92 -3.06 27.50
N CYS A 493 -7.14 -4.24 26.92
CA CYS A 493 -6.29 -4.76 25.85
C CYS A 493 -7.14 -5.03 24.61
N LEU A 494 -6.84 -4.30 23.53
CA LEU A 494 -7.31 -4.57 22.19
C LEU A 494 -6.23 -5.35 21.45
N THR A 495 -6.57 -6.49 20.90
CA THR A 495 -5.64 -7.37 20.17
C THR A 495 -6.14 -7.56 18.75
N ILE A 496 -5.26 -7.29 17.79
CA ILE A 496 -5.49 -7.50 16.37
C ILE A 496 -4.64 -8.69 15.93
N HIS A 497 -5.31 -9.75 15.51
CA HIS A 497 -4.69 -10.94 14.92
C HIS A 497 -4.67 -10.77 13.40
N VAL A 498 -3.48 -10.91 12.83
CA VAL A 498 -3.23 -10.80 11.40
C VAL A 498 -2.74 -12.14 10.88
N LYS A 499 -3.46 -12.70 9.91
CA LYS A 499 -3.00 -13.88 9.17
C LYS A 499 -2.91 -13.52 7.69
N GLY A 500 -1.69 -13.34 7.21
CA GLY A 500 -1.40 -13.06 5.80
C GLY A 500 -0.98 -14.34 5.07
N LYS A 501 -1.52 -14.56 3.87
CA LYS A 501 -1.07 -15.60 2.95
C LYS A 501 -0.56 -14.95 1.67
N GLU A 502 0.72 -15.16 1.39
CA GLU A 502 1.35 -14.72 0.15
C GLU A 502 0.78 -15.51 -1.03
N LEU A 503 0.34 -14.81 -2.08
CA LEU A 503 -0.39 -15.43 -3.20
C LEU A 503 0.52 -16.25 -4.11
N THR A 504 1.78 -15.86 -4.26
CA THR A 504 2.76 -16.53 -5.12
C THR A 504 3.35 -17.79 -4.48
N SER A 505 3.81 -17.68 -3.23
CA SER A 505 4.48 -18.78 -2.52
C SER A 505 3.52 -19.65 -1.70
N GLY A 506 2.34 -19.13 -1.36
CA GLY A 506 1.42 -19.77 -0.41
C GLY A 506 1.86 -19.68 1.06
N THR A 507 3.00 -19.03 1.36
CA THR A 507 3.55 -18.88 2.71
C THR A 507 2.57 -18.13 3.61
N ILE A 508 2.37 -18.64 4.83
CA ILE A 508 1.50 -18.01 5.82
C ILE A 508 2.36 -17.25 6.83
N GLN A 509 1.96 -16.02 7.12
CA GLN A 509 2.58 -15.14 8.10
C GLN A 509 1.54 -14.77 9.15
N ARG A 510 1.90 -14.86 10.43
CA ARG A 510 1.01 -14.58 11.55
C ARG A 510 1.58 -13.47 12.42
N GLY A 511 0.90 -12.33 12.46
CA GLY A 511 1.23 -11.21 13.33
C GLY A 511 0.17 -11.01 14.40
N CYS A 512 0.57 -10.44 15.51
CA CYS A 512 -0.35 -10.02 16.57
C CYS A 512 0.03 -8.61 17.02
N MET A 513 -0.93 -7.68 17.04
CA MET A 513 -0.74 -6.33 17.54
C MET A 513 -1.59 -6.11 18.79
N HIS A 514 -0.93 -5.94 19.93
CA HIS A 514 -1.58 -5.56 21.19
C HIS A 514 -1.54 -4.04 21.36
N LEU A 515 -2.71 -3.45 21.61
CA LEU A 515 -2.91 -2.04 21.93
C LEU A 515 -3.52 -1.96 23.33
N ILE A 516 -2.71 -1.55 24.31
CA ILE A 516 -3.04 -1.71 25.73
C ILE A 516 -3.09 -0.35 26.44
N ASP A 517 -4.20 -0.08 27.12
CA ASP A 517 -4.37 1.04 28.03
C ASP A 517 -4.34 0.49 29.46
N LEU A 518 -3.22 0.69 30.17
CA LEU A 518 -3.05 0.17 31.53
C LEU A 518 -3.83 1.02 32.54
N ALA A 519 -4.13 0.43 33.70
CA ALA A 519 -4.66 1.14 34.85
C ALA A 519 -3.66 2.21 35.37
N GLY A 520 -4.14 3.11 36.22
CA GLY A 520 -3.32 4.10 36.91
C GLY A 520 -2.19 3.46 37.73
N SER A 521 -0.99 4.05 37.65
CA SER A 521 0.19 3.58 38.38
C SER A 521 0.35 4.18 39.78
N GLU A 522 -0.59 5.00 40.24
CA GLU A 522 -0.53 5.66 41.52
C GLU A 522 -0.58 4.69 42.72
N ARG A 523 0.13 5.04 43.80
CA ARG A 523 0.20 4.22 45.01
C ARG A 523 -1.05 4.36 45.87
N VAL A 524 -1.50 3.23 46.43
CA VAL A 524 -2.70 3.14 47.30
C VAL A 524 -2.53 3.96 48.60
N GLU A 525 -1.31 4.15 49.08
CA GLU A 525 -1.01 4.85 50.34
C GLU A 525 -1.49 6.31 50.36
N LYS A 526 -1.67 6.94 49.19
CA LYS A 526 -2.25 8.29 49.07
C LYS A 526 -3.78 8.30 48.98
N SER A 527 -4.40 7.14 48.87
CA SER A 527 -5.86 7.02 48.77
C SER A 527 -6.46 6.81 50.15
N GLU A 528 -7.46 7.59 50.53
CA GLU A 528 -8.27 7.37 51.75
C GLU A 528 -9.22 6.15 51.62
N ALA A 529 -8.86 5.17 50.77
CA ALA A 529 -9.70 4.03 50.44
C ALA A 529 -9.81 3.05 51.62
N ARG A 530 -11.04 2.68 51.98
CA ARG A 530 -11.37 1.69 53.04
C ARG A 530 -12.20 0.54 52.47
N GLY A 531 -12.12 -0.63 53.09
CA GLY A 531 -12.95 -1.80 52.76
C GLY A 531 -12.64 -2.39 51.38
N GLU A 532 -13.68 -2.71 50.60
CA GLU A 532 -13.56 -3.32 49.26
C GLU A 532 -12.74 -2.46 48.27
N ARG A 533 -12.74 -1.12 48.45
CA ARG A 533 -11.92 -0.20 47.62
C ARG A 533 -10.42 -0.35 47.87
N LEU A 534 -10.03 -0.67 49.10
CA LEU A 534 -8.62 -0.93 49.43
C LEU A 534 -8.17 -2.24 48.77
N LYS A 535 -9.01 -3.28 48.82
CA LYS A 535 -8.75 -4.56 48.12
C LYS A 535 -8.62 -4.35 46.62
N GLU A 536 -9.55 -3.60 46.02
CA GLU A 536 -9.52 -3.25 44.59
C GLU A 536 -8.21 -2.54 44.20
N ALA A 537 -7.83 -1.49 44.95
CA ALA A 537 -6.59 -0.75 44.72
C ALA A 537 -5.33 -1.63 44.89
N GLN A 538 -5.33 -2.54 45.88
CA GLN A 538 -4.27 -3.52 46.07
C GLN A 538 -4.13 -4.47 44.87
N HIS A 539 -5.25 -4.92 44.29
CA HIS A 539 -5.22 -5.80 43.12
C HIS A 539 -4.78 -5.10 41.84
N ILE A 540 -5.12 -3.83 41.65
CA ILE A 540 -4.60 -3.02 40.53
C ILE A 540 -3.08 -2.90 40.65
N ASN A 541 -2.61 -2.51 41.82
CA ASN A 541 -1.17 -2.38 42.04
C ASN A 541 -0.45 -3.72 42.00
N LYS A 542 -1.09 -4.84 42.34
CA LYS A 542 -0.51 -6.18 42.15
C LYS A 542 -0.07 -6.42 40.71
N SER A 543 -0.92 -6.10 39.73
CA SER A 543 -0.60 -6.31 38.30
C SER A 543 0.57 -5.43 37.81
N LEU A 544 0.62 -4.18 38.25
CA LEU A 544 1.70 -3.24 37.89
C LEU A 544 2.99 -3.52 38.67
N SER A 545 2.90 -3.96 39.92
CA SER A 545 4.04 -4.45 40.71
C SER A 545 4.64 -5.70 40.07
N ALA A 546 3.81 -6.67 39.67
CA ALA A 546 4.27 -7.86 38.95
C ALA A 546 4.94 -7.49 37.61
N LEU A 547 4.41 -6.50 36.89
CA LEU A 547 5.07 -5.96 35.69
C LEU A 547 6.44 -5.35 36.05
N GLY A 548 6.52 -4.61 37.17
CA GLY A 548 7.77 -4.11 37.75
C GLY A 548 8.80 -5.21 38.02
N ASP A 549 8.38 -6.32 38.60
CA ASP A 549 9.24 -7.47 38.91
C ASP A 549 9.73 -8.18 37.65
N VAL A 550 8.88 -8.30 36.63
CA VAL A 550 9.23 -8.84 35.32
C VAL A 550 10.29 -7.97 34.65
N ILE A 551 10.08 -6.66 34.58
CA ILE A 551 11.05 -5.72 33.99
C ILE A 551 12.37 -5.74 34.76
N ALA A 552 12.34 -5.75 36.10
CA ALA A 552 13.55 -5.83 36.91
C ALA A 552 14.33 -7.12 36.64
N SER A 553 13.62 -8.25 36.55
CA SER A 553 14.21 -9.56 36.26
C SER A 553 14.83 -9.60 34.86
N LEU A 554 14.16 -8.99 33.87
CA LEU A 554 14.65 -8.88 32.49
C LEU A 554 15.86 -7.97 32.37
N ALA A 555 15.85 -6.81 33.04
CA ALA A 555 17.00 -5.89 33.06
C ALA A 555 18.25 -6.51 33.71
N GLN A 556 18.05 -7.46 34.63
CA GLN A 556 19.14 -8.21 35.28
C GLN A 556 19.51 -9.49 34.54
N SER A 557 18.89 -9.77 33.38
CA SER A 557 19.08 -11.02 32.63
C SER A 557 18.91 -12.28 33.49
N SER A 558 17.95 -12.24 34.43
CA SER A 558 17.65 -13.36 35.33
C SER A 558 17.15 -14.58 34.54
N SER A 559 17.57 -15.78 34.95
CA SER A 559 17.13 -17.04 34.32
C SER A 559 15.63 -17.29 34.48
N HIS A 560 15.05 -16.84 35.61
CA HIS A 560 13.63 -16.96 35.89
C HIS A 560 12.98 -15.57 35.88
N VAL A 561 12.05 -15.38 34.95
CA VAL A 561 11.23 -14.17 34.84
C VAL A 561 9.81 -14.47 35.33
N PRO A 562 9.28 -13.74 36.34
CA PRO A 562 8.05 -14.10 37.03
C PRO A 562 6.77 -13.67 36.28
N TYR A 563 6.63 -14.02 34.99
CA TYR A 563 5.45 -13.68 34.19
C TYR A 563 4.13 -14.19 34.78
N ARG A 564 4.17 -15.24 35.60
CA ARG A 564 2.97 -15.84 36.22
C ARG A 564 2.39 -15.03 37.37
N ASN A 565 3.10 -14.02 37.89
CA ASN A 565 2.67 -13.27 39.09
C ASN A 565 1.39 -12.45 38.90
N SER A 566 1.02 -12.13 37.66
CA SER A 566 -0.27 -11.52 37.33
C SER A 566 -0.83 -11.99 35.99
N LYS A 567 -2.12 -11.77 35.76
CA LYS A 567 -2.74 -11.99 34.44
C LYS A 567 -2.22 -11.04 33.37
N LEU A 568 -1.88 -9.81 33.74
CA LEU A 568 -1.28 -8.84 32.84
C LEU A 568 0.08 -9.31 32.34
N THR A 569 0.95 -9.77 33.24
CA THR A 569 2.29 -10.25 32.86
C THR A 569 2.25 -11.57 32.11
N GLN A 570 1.23 -12.41 32.33
CA GLN A 570 0.99 -13.61 31.51
C GLN A 570 0.59 -13.23 30.07
N LEU A 571 -0.28 -12.22 29.92
CA LEU A 571 -0.65 -11.68 28.61
C LEU A 571 0.55 -11.07 27.89
N LEU A 572 1.36 -10.30 28.60
CA LEU A 572 2.54 -9.62 28.06
C LEU A 572 3.77 -10.53 27.88
N GLN A 573 3.69 -11.81 28.26
CA GLN A 573 4.85 -12.71 28.20
C GLN A 573 5.41 -12.83 26.77
N GLY A 574 4.54 -12.95 25.76
CA GLY A 574 4.98 -12.97 24.36
C GLY A 574 5.61 -11.64 23.91
N SER A 575 5.18 -10.53 24.50
CA SER A 575 5.63 -9.18 24.15
C SER A 575 6.96 -8.80 24.81
N LEU A 576 7.11 -9.15 26.08
CA LEU A 576 8.27 -8.85 26.93
C LEU A 576 9.28 -10.00 27.00
N GLY A 577 9.03 -11.11 26.31
CA GLY A 577 9.92 -12.28 26.25
C GLY A 577 10.80 -12.35 25.00
N GLY A 578 10.93 -11.24 24.26
CA GLY A 578 11.81 -11.13 23.07
C GLY A 578 11.21 -11.61 21.75
N GLN A 579 9.91 -11.92 21.72
CA GLN A 579 9.22 -12.35 20.51
C GLN A 579 8.41 -11.23 19.83
N ALA A 580 8.48 -9.99 20.35
CA ALA A 580 7.72 -8.86 19.83
C ALA A 580 8.54 -7.57 19.81
N LYS A 581 8.11 -6.65 18.94
CA LYS A 581 8.52 -5.25 18.93
C LYS A 581 7.62 -4.48 19.88
N THR A 582 8.17 -3.97 20.96
CA THR A 582 7.41 -3.36 22.05
C THR A 582 7.65 -1.86 22.12
N LEU A 583 6.58 -1.08 22.24
CA LEU A 583 6.58 0.35 22.46
C LEU A 583 5.79 0.67 23.74
N MET A 584 6.46 1.31 24.69
CA MET A 584 5.85 1.80 25.92
C MET A 584 5.71 3.32 25.84
N PHE A 585 4.47 3.81 25.88
CA PHE A 585 4.19 5.20 26.15
C PHE A 585 4.18 5.46 27.67
N VAL A 586 4.85 6.53 28.07
CA VAL A 586 5.01 6.96 29.46
C VAL A 586 4.38 8.33 29.61
N HIS A 587 3.29 8.41 30.34
CA HIS A 587 2.49 9.62 30.48
C HIS A 587 2.70 10.28 31.82
N ILE A 588 3.12 11.55 31.79
CA ILE A 588 3.38 12.35 32.99
C ILE A 588 2.54 13.64 33.00
N SER A 589 2.25 14.11 34.21
CA SER A 589 1.58 15.40 34.45
C SER A 589 2.61 16.48 34.80
N PRO A 590 2.44 17.73 34.34
CA PRO A 590 3.32 18.84 34.67
C PRO A 590 3.06 19.47 36.05
N GLU A 591 2.08 18.98 36.81
CA GLU A 591 1.63 19.63 38.05
C GLU A 591 2.51 19.26 39.26
N MET A 592 2.75 20.22 40.16
CA MET A 592 3.56 20.00 41.38
C MET A 592 3.02 18.92 42.32
N ASN A 593 1.69 18.80 42.44
CA ASN A 593 1.06 17.76 43.25
C ASN A 593 1.28 16.35 42.66
N ALA A 594 1.55 16.25 41.36
CA ALA A 594 1.84 15.00 40.65
C ALA A 594 3.33 14.64 40.68
N LEU A 595 4.23 15.50 41.18
CA LEU A 595 5.68 15.32 41.12
C LEU A 595 6.15 13.93 41.59
N GLY A 596 5.60 13.43 42.71
CA GLY A 596 5.98 12.12 43.25
C GLY A 596 5.62 10.94 42.33
N GLU A 597 4.47 11.02 41.66
CA GLU A 597 4.03 9.99 40.69
C GLU A 597 4.77 10.14 39.36
N THR A 598 5.04 11.37 38.90
CA THR A 598 5.89 11.67 37.74
C THR A 598 7.28 11.06 37.91
N LEU A 599 7.93 11.28 39.06
CA LEU A 599 9.24 10.68 39.35
C LEU A 599 9.19 9.14 39.39
N SER A 600 8.15 8.57 40.02
CA SER A 600 7.98 7.11 40.10
C SER A 600 7.78 6.50 38.70
N THR A 601 7.00 7.17 37.86
CA THR A 601 6.71 6.77 36.47
C THR A 601 7.97 6.81 35.61
N LEU A 602 8.76 7.89 35.71
CA LEU A 602 9.99 8.05 34.93
C LEU A 602 11.11 7.09 35.38
N ASN A 603 11.25 6.83 36.68
CA ASN A 603 12.19 5.82 37.18
C ASN A 603 11.81 4.39 36.73
N PHE A 604 10.52 4.10 36.59
CA PHE A 604 10.08 2.82 36.03
C PHE A 604 10.42 2.75 34.54
N ALA A 605 10.12 3.81 33.78
CA ALA A 605 10.42 3.91 32.36
C ALA A 605 11.93 3.76 32.05
N GLU A 606 12.79 4.37 32.86
CA GLU A 606 14.26 4.28 32.74
C GLU A 606 14.74 2.81 32.89
N ARG A 607 14.16 2.07 33.84
CA ARG A 607 14.43 0.62 33.99
C ARG A 607 13.92 -0.20 32.80
N VAL A 608 12.81 0.20 32.19
CA VAL A 608 12.29 -0.47 30.98
C VAL A 608 13.23 -0.22 29.80
N SER A 609 13.77 0.99 29.66
CA SER A 609 14.69 1.32 28.55
C SER A 609 16.03 0.58 28.60
N SER A 610 16.43 0.04 29.76
CA SER A 610 17.66 -0.77 29.88
C SER A 610 17.47 -2.25 29.57
N VAL A 611 16.26 -2.70 29.19
CA VAL A 611 15.98 -4.12 28.91
C VAL A 611 16.34 -4.47 27.47
N GLU A 612 17.21 -5.47 27.29
CA GLU A 612 17.61 -5.98 25.98
C GLU A 612 17.05 -7.38 25.74
N LEU A 613 16.03 -7.50 24.87
CA LEU A 613 15.33 -8.78 24.62
C LEU A 613 15.83 -9.58 23.40
N GLY A 614 16.85 -9.11 22.68
CA GLY A 614 17.27 -9.67 21.39
C GLY A 614 16.25 -9.49 20.26
N ALA A 615 16.66 -9.70 19.01
CA ALA A 615 15.82 -9.39 17.84
C ALA A 615 14.51 -10.21 17.81
N ALA A 616 13.39 -9.53 17.55
CA ALA A 616 12.08 -10.16 17.43
C ALA A 616 12.05 -11.17 16.26
N ARG A 617 11.29 -12.25 16.43
CA ARG A 617 11.14 -13.30 15.40
C ARG A 617 9.81 -13.15 14.66
N ALA A 618 9.83 -13.27 13.34
CA ALA A 618 8.62 -13.34 12.54
C ALA A 618 8.02 -14.75 12.59
N ASN A 619 6.70 -14.86 12.78
CA ASN A 619 5.99 -16.13 12.71
C ASN A 619 5.62 -16.41 11.25
N LYS A 620 6.49 -17.15 10.57
CA LYS A 620 6.28 -17.61 9.20
C LYS A 620 6.18 -19.13 9.18
N GLU A 621 5.11 -19.64 8.61
CA GLU A 621 4.87 -21.07 8.43
C GLU A 621 4.88 -21.35 6.92
N SER A 622 5.73 -22.27 6.48
CA SER A 622 5.67 -22.80 5.12
C SER A 622 4.46 -23.74 4.99
N VAL A 623 4.02 -23.97 3.75
CA VAL A 623 2.87 -24.85 3.45
C VAL A 623 3.08 -26.27 3.99
N GLU A 624 4.33 -26.76 3.97
CA GLU A 624 4.72 -28.09 4.49
C GLU A 624 4.57 -28.17 6.02
N VAL A 625 5.03 -27.15 6.74
CA VAL A 625 4.93 -27.08 8.21
C VAL A 625 3.46 -26.97 8.66
N LYS A 626 2.62 -26.30 7.87
CA LYS A 626 1.18 -26.21 8.12
C LYS A 626 0.49 -27.58 7.99
N GLY A 627 0.79 -28.33 6.94
CA GLY A 627 0.22 -29.67 6.73
C GLY A 627 0.49 -30.59 7.92
N LEU A 628 1.73 -30.58 8.41
CA LEU A 628 2.14 -31.35 9.59
C LEU A 628 1.45 -30.89 10.88
N ARG A 629 1.26 -29.58 11.09
CA ARG A 629 0.55 -29.06 12.27
C ARG A 629 -0.94 -29.38 12.24
N GLU A 630 -1.58 -29.27 11.08
CA GLU A 630 -3.00 -29.58 10.92
C GLU A 630 -3.26 -31.07 11.17
N GLU A 631 -2.37 -31.97 10.72
CA GLU A 631 -2.37 -33.40 11.08
C GLU A 631 -2.25 -33.62 12.59
N ILE A 632 -1.32 -32.95 13.27
CA ILE A 632 -1.13 -33.10 14.73
C ILE A 632 -2.32 -32.58 15.55
N THR A 633 -3.08 -31.61 15.03
CA THR A 633 -4.27 -31.06 15.72
C THR A 633 -5.59 -31.75 15.36
N SER A 634 -5.58 -32.68 14.41
CA SER A 634 -6.77 -33.44 14.00
C SER A 634 -6.85 -34.85 14.58
N ASP A 635 -5.82 -35.26 15.33
CA ASP A 635 -5.84 -36.36 16.32
C ASP A 635 -6.14 -35.83 17.73
#